data_AF-B0KCC7-F1
#
_entry.id   AF-B0KCC7-F1
#
_cell.length_a   1.000
_cell.length_b   1.000
_cell.length_c   1.000
_cell.angle_alpha   90.00
_cell.angle_beta   90.00
_cell.angle_gamma   90.00
#
_symmetry.space_group_name_H-M   'P 1'
#
loop_
_entity.id
_entity.type
_entity.pdbx_description
1 polymer ?
#
loop_
_entity_poly.entity_id
_entity_poly.type
_entity_poly.pdbx_seq_one_letter_code
_entity_poly.pdbx_strand_id
1 'polypeptide(L)'
;MKVKLFLKFLCLIYRSDRRGLYELSLSWSGFDNNSVEKGSFIDIAFSGDNNSIPEVLNLSIEFKGLKYNTFNFSIHIDKNKFKGLKEVYAVNRTMEIDGQKITFEKVIIYPTRIALYIHYDPLNSKKILGYPDIGIVDEKGDIFGQISNGVSGTRKDDNNIILYFQSNYFKKPKELYVAFSKVKAIGKDKAEVIIDLKNKMILKKPDEKLKLNDIVYNKNDIQLTFTLEKIDNTNNLYSPFYSEFEDSSMKKYHFLGEEIHGGREGKVEEVLIRIPNVSYDNPIKLKIIDYPNFIGGKEVKVRVK
;
A
#
# COMPACT_ATOMS: atom_id res chain seq x y z
N MET A 1 16.24 -25.33 24.24
CA MET A 1 15.76 -25.80 22.93
C MET A 1 14.90 -24.69 22.31
N LYS A 2 15.44 -23.91 21.36
CA LYS A 2 14.69 -22.81 20.70
C LYS A 2 13.84 -23.42 19.58
N VAL A 3 12.54 -23.56 19.82
CA VAL A 3 11.59 -24.02 18.79
C VAL A 3 11.30 -22.84 17.85
N LYS A 4 11.83 -22.89 16.63
CA LYS A 4 11.39 -22.04 15.51
C LYS A 4 10.04 -22.59 15.05
N LEU A 5 8.96 -21.90 15.43
CA LEU A 5 7.60 -22.24 15.02
C LEU A 5 7.35 -21.65 13.62
N PHE A 6 7.48 -22.46 12.58
CA PHE A 6 7.00 -22.11 11.24
C PHE A 6 5.49 -22.40 11.16
N LEU A 7 4.65 -21.41 11.44
CA LEU A 7 3.21 -21.53 11.20
C LEU A 7 2.92 -21.33 9.71
N LYS A 8 2.53 -22.42 9.04
CA LYS A 8 1.91 -22.38 7.72
C LYS A 8 0.40 -22.49 7.94
N PHE A 9 -0.30 -21.37 7.93
CA PHE A 9 -1.75 -21.31 8.07
C PHE A 9 -2.44 -21.73 6.78
N LEU A 10 -3.44 -22.60 6.89
CA LEU A 10 -4.44 -22.80 5.85
C LEU A 10 -5.75 -22.26 6.40
N CYS A 11 -6.18 -21.10 5.92
CA CYS A 11 -7.48 -20.52 6.28
C CYS A 11 -8.43 -20.77 5.11
N LEU A 12 -9.54 -21.45 5.40
CA LEU A 12 -10.57 -21.74 4.43
C LEU A 12 -11.85 -21.01 4.83
N ILE A 13 -12.35 -20.15 3.93
CA ILE A 13 -13.52 -19.30 4.17
C ILE A 13 -14.57 -19.65 3.12
N TYR A 14 -15.76 -20.00 3.58
CA TYR A 14 -16.87 -20.41 2.72
C TYR A 14 -18.18 -19.83 3.22
N ARG A 15 -19.12 -19.59 2.29
CA ARG A 15 -20.51 -19.34 2.61
C ARG A 15 -21.19 -20.60 3.14
N SER A 16 -22.37 -20.43 3.76
CA SER A 16 -23.24 -21.54 4.20
C SER A 16 -23.59 -22.53 3.08
N ASP A 17 -23.50 -22.10 1.81
CA ASP A 17 -23.72 -22.91 0.62
C ASP A 17 -22.44 -23.52 0.01
N ARG A 18 -21.30 -23.45 0.72
CA ARG A 18 -19.99 -23.98 0.29
C ARG A 18 -19.45 -23.43 -1.05
N ARG A 19 -19.97 -22.31 -1.56
CA ARG A 19 -19.37 -21.62 -2.71
C ARG A 19 -18.14 -20.82 -2.27
N GLY A 20 -17.07 -20.88 -3.08
CA GLY A 20 -15.89 -20.04 -2.92
C GLY A 20 -16.22 -18.56 -3.15
N LEU A 21 -15.77 -17.69 -2.25
CA LEU A 21 -15.96 -16.25 -2.36
C LEU A 21 -14.88 -15.67 -3.28
N TYR A 22 -15.24 -15.37 -4.53
CA TYR A 22 -14.33 -14.76 -5.53
C TYR A 22 -13.99 -13.27 -5.22
N GLU A 23 -14.55 -12.70 -4.16
CA GLU A 23 -14.46 -11.28 -3.75
C GLU A 23 -13.94 -11.11 -2.31
N LEU A 24 -12.98 -11.95 -1.91
CA LEU A 24 -12.43 -11.98 -0.56
C LEU A 24 -10.93 -11.71 -0.59
N SER A 25 -10.47 -10.68 0.12
CA SER A 25 -9.04 -10.46 0.36
C SER A 25 -8.70 -10.81 1.81
N LEU A 26 -7.61 -11.53 2.00
CA LEU A 26 -7.07 -11.92 3.30
C LEU A 26 -5.68 -11.33 3.49
N SER A 27 -5.46 -10.69 4.63
CA SER A 27 -4.13 -10.29 5.09
C SER A 27 -3.93 -10.71 6.55
N TRP A 28 -2.68 -11.01 6.90
CA TRP A 28 -2.28 -11.33 8.26
C TRP A 28 -1.00 -10.60 8.62
N SER A 29 -0.86 -10.20 9.87
CA SER A 29 0.40 -9.64 10.39
C SER A 29 1.29 -10.76 10.95
N GLY A 30 2.58 -10.69 10.64
CA GLY A 30 3.59 -11.55 11.24
C GLY A 30 3.76 -11.27 12.74
N PHE A 31 4.24 -12.27 13.49
CA PHE A 31 4.58 -12.09 14.90
C PHE A 31 5.84 -11.24 15.04
N ASP A 32 5.76 -10.11 15.73
CA ASP A 32 6.95 -9.45 16.26
C ASP A 32 7.52 -10.31 17.40
N ASN A 33 8.78 -10.72 17.27
CA ASN A 33 9.42 -11.56 18.28
C ASN A 33 9.88 -10.76 19.51
N ASN A 34 9.82 -9.43 19.47
CA ASN A 34 10.35 -8.56 20.51
C ASN A 34 9.28 -7.96 21.43
N SER A 35 7.98 -8.14 21.17
CA SER A 35 6.90 -7.61 22.01
C SER A 35 6.55 -8.55 23.18
N VAL A 36 6.28 -7.97 24.35
CA VAL A 36 5.85 -8.69 25.57
C VAL A 36 4.47 -9.31 25.39
N GLU A 37 3.59 -8.65 24.64
CA GLU A 37 2.34 -9.21 24.13
C GLU A 37 2.52 -9.61 22.66
N LYS A 38 2.25 -10.88 22.36
CA LYS A 38 2.26 -11.41 20.99
C LYS A 38 0.85 -11.37 20.42
N GLY A 39 0.47 -10.22 19.87
CA GLY A 39 -0.76 -10.06 19.10
C GLY A 39 -0.52 -10.28 17.61
N SER A 40 -1.41 -11.02 16.96
CA SER A 40 -1.52 -11.07 15.49
C SER A 40 -2.98 -10.88 15.13
N PHE A 41 -3.23 -10.34 13.94
CA PHE A 41 -4.58 -10.09 13.44
C PHE A 41 -4.75 -10.72 12.05
N ILE A 42 -5.99 -11.13 11.78
CA ILE A 42 -6.44 -11.59 10.47
C ILE A 42 -7.47 -10.57 10.01
N ASP A 43 -7.20 -9.90 8.90
CA ASP A 43 -8.14 -9.00 8.25
C ASP A 43 -8.83 -9.74 7.10
N ILE A 44 -10.15 -9.65 7.08
CA ILE A 44 -11.02 -10.25 6.06
C ILE A 44 -11.81 -9.11 5.45
N ALA A 45 -11.50 -8.77 4.20
CA ALA A 45 -12.25 -7.75 3.47
C ALA A 45 -13.13 -8.40 2.40
N PHE A 46 -14.39 -7.97 2.36
CA PHE A 46 -15.34 -8.29 1.32
C PHE A 46 -15.33 -7.15 0.31
N SER A 47 -14.97 -7.43 -0.94
CA SER A 47 -15.23 -6.49 -2.04
C SER A 47 -16.68 -6.61 -2.51
N GLY A 48 -17.29 -5.53 -3.02
CA GLY A 48 -18.69 -5.50 -3.45
C GLY A 48 -19.65 -4.73 -2.52
N ASP A 49 -20.93 -4.72 -2.87
CA ASP A 49 -21.99 -4.00 -2.14
C ASP A 49 -22.28 -4.65 -0.77
N ASN A 50 -23.01 -3.98 0.14
CA ASN A 50 -23.35 -4.51 1.48
C ASN A 50 -23.96 -5.94 1.52
N ASN A 51 -24.47 -6.43 0.39
CA ASN A 51 -24.97 -7.80 0.24
C ASN A 51 -23.87 -8.86 0.13
N SER A 52 -22.60 -8.47 -0.06
CA SER A 52 -21.46 -9.40 -0.12
C SER A 52 -21.05 -9.93 1.27
N ILE A 53 -21.28 -9.13 2.33
CA ILE A 53 -20.98 -9.53 3.72
C ILE A 53 -21.97 -10.61 4.18
N PRO A 54 -21.53 -11.78 4.67
CA PRO A 54 -22.43 -12.84 5.15
C PRO A 54 -23.07 -12.48 6.51
N GLU A 55 -24.18 -13.13 6.85
CA GLU A 55 -24.78 -13.04 8.20
C GLU A 55 -24.01 -13.86 9.23
N VAL A 56 -23.38 -14.95 8.80
CA VAL A 56 -22.50 -15.78 9.62
C VAL A 56 -21.23 -16.05 8.85
N LEU A 57 -20.10 -15.69 9.44
CA LEU A 57 -18.77 -16.04 8.95
C LEU A 57 -18.28 -17.28 9.68
N ASN A 58 -18.18 -18.39 8.94
CA ASN A 58 -17.57 -19.62 9.44
C ASN A 58 -16.09 -19.63 9.09
N LEU A 59 -15.24 -19.71 10.11
CA LEU A 59 -13.79 -19.69 9.98
C LEU A 59 -13.23 -21.01 10.49
N SER A 60 -12.43 -21.68 9.67
CA SER A 60 -11.62 -22.83 10.11
C SER A 60 -10.14 -22.46 10.01
N ILE A 61 -9.44 -22.50 11.15
CA ILE A 61 -8.01 -22.19 11.24
C ILE A 61 -7.26 -23.46 11.63
N GLU A 62 -6.33 -23.90 10.79
CA GLU A 62 -5.42 -24.99 11.10
C GLU A 62 -4.01 -24.49 11.50
N PHE A 63 -3.57 -24.87 12.70
CA PHE A 63 -2.25 -24.61 13.28
C PHE A 63 -1.35 -25.84 13.20
N LYS A 64 -0.44 -25.87 12.24
CA LYS A 64 0.53 -26.97 12.14
C LYS A 64 1.44 -27.06 13.37
N GLY A 65 1.62 -28.26 13.90
CA GLY A 65 2.50 -28.53 15.05
C GLY A 65 1.79 -28.61 16.42
N LEU A 66 0.46 -28.48 16.47
CA LEU A 66 -0.34 -28.72 17.67
C LEU A 66 -1.06 -30.08 17.58
N LYS A 67 -1.24 -30.76 18.73
CA LYS A 67 -1.96 -32.04 18.84
C LYS A 67 -3.44 -31.91 18.45
N TYR A 68 -4.04 -30.76 18.75
CA TYR A 68 -5.32 -30.30 18.20
C TYR A 68 -5.01 -29.05 17.38
N ASN A 69 -5.01 -29.18 16.06
CA ASN A 69 -4.55 -28.14 15.15
C ASN A 69 -5.70 -27.32 14.56
N THR A 70 -6.93 -27.83 14.52
CA THR A 70 -8.04 -27.16 13.83
C THR A 70 -8.98 -26.49 14.81
N PHE A 71 -9.22 -25.20 14.63
CA PHE A 71 -10.16 -24.39 15.40
C PHE A 71 -11.24 -23.85 14.49
N ASN A 72 -12.50 -24.10 14.85
CA ASN A 72 -13.66 -23.65 14.08
C ASN A 72 -14.39 -22.55 14.87
N PHE A 73 -14.68 -21.44 14.19
CA PHE A 73 -15.42 -20.30 14.75
C PHE A 73 -16.62 -19.99 13.86
N SER A 74 -17.75 -19.66 14.48
CA SER A 74 -18.91 -19.09 13.79
C SER A 74 -19.17 -17.70 14.34
N ILE A 75 -18.89 -16.69 13.54
CA ILE A 75 -19.04 -15.29 13.92
C ILE A 75 -20.34 -14.78 13.30
N HIS A 76 -21.33 -14.50 14.14
CA HIS A 76 -22.58 -13.88 13.72
C HIS A 76 -22.37 -12.37 13.50
N ILE A 77 -22.60 -11.91 12.28
CA ILE A 77 -22.43 -10.51 11.89
C ILE A 77 -23.81 -9.83 11.92
N ASP A 78 -24.07 -9.11 13.01
CA ASP A 78 -25.25 -8.26 13.12
C ASP A 78 -25.04 -6.96 12.34
N LYS A 79 -25.44 -6.96 11.07
CA LYS A 79 -25.33 -5.80 10.17
C LYS A 79 -26.06 -4.57 10.69
N ASN A 80 -27.11 -4.73 11.50
CA ASN A 80 -27.88 -3.61 12.03
C ASN A 80 -27.07 -2.80 13.04
N LYS A 81 -26.17 -3.45 13.81
CA LYS A 81 -25.28 -2.74 14.74
C LYS A 81 -24.32 -1.78 14.06
N PHE A 82 -24.02 -1.98 12.77
CA PHE A 82 -23.09 -1.14 12.02
C PHE A 82 -23.80 -0.20 11.03
N LYS A 83 -25.11 -0.35 10.85
CA LYS A 83 -25.88 0.43 9.90
C LYS A 83 -25.94 1.89 10.38
N GLY A 84 -25.41 2.80 9.57
CA GLY A 84 -25.38 4.22 9.90
C GLY A 84 -24.30 4.62 10.91
N LEU A 85 -23.50 3.69 11.43
CA LEU A 85 -22.31 4.01 12.24
C LEU A 85 -21.20 4.52 11.32
N LYS A 86 -21.36 5.76 10.85
CA LYS A 86 -20.30 6.51 10.21
C LYS A 86 -20.49 7.98 10.53
N GLU A 87 -19.38 8.66 10.77
CA GLU A 87 -19.35 10.12 10.85
C GLU A 87 -18.70 10.63 9.56
N VAL A 88 -19.39 11.54 8.86
CA VAL A 88 -18.89 12.12 7.61
C VAL A 88 -18.59 13.59 7.87
N TYR A 89 -17.32 13.95 7.72
CA TYR A 89 -16.84 15.32 7.85
C TYR A 89 -16.43 15.84 6.48
N ALA A 90 -17.13 16.86 5.99
CA ALA A 90 -16.73 17.60 4.80
C ALA A 90 -15.58 18.54 5.16
N VAL A 91 -14.42 18.35 4.52
CA VAL A 91 -13.22 19.15 4.78
C VAL A 91 -13.13 20.26 3.73
N ASN A 92 -13.17 19.89 2.45
CA ASN A 92 -13.10 20.80 1.29
C ASN A 92 -12.01 21.87 1.43
N ARG A 93 -10.81 21.46 1.85
CA ARG A 93 -9.66 22.36 2.00
C ARG A 93 -8.57 22.02 1.00
N THR A 94 -8.18 23.01 0.22
CA THR A 94 -7.03 22.94 -0.68
C THR A 94 -5.81 23.57 -0.02
N MET A 95 -4.72 22.82 -0.01
CA MET A 95 -3.40 23.25 0.45
C MET A 95 -2.47 23.31 -0.75
N GLU A 96 -1.52 24.25 -0.73
CA GLU A 96 -0.42 24.29 -1.70
C GLU A 96 0.89 23.92 -1.01
N ILE A 97 1.59 22.93 -1.54
CA ILE A 97 2.87 22.42 -1.02
C ILE A 97 3.86 22.38 -2.18
N ASP A 98 4.91 23.21 -2.11
CA ASP A 98 5.91 23.38 -3.17
C ASP A 98 5.27 23.53 -4.57
N GLY A 99 4.25 24.38 -4.67
CA GLY A 99 3.50 24.65 -5.89
C GLY A 99 2.53 23.54 -6.32
N GLN A 100 2.33 22.49 -5.51
CA GLN A 100 1.37 21.42 -5.79
C GLN A 100 0.10 21.61 -4.96
N LYS A 101 -1.05 21.65 -5.63
CA LYS A 101 -2.36 21.80 -4.99
C LYS A 101 -2.95 20.45 -4.63
N ILE A 102 -3.27 20.29 -3.34
CA ILE A 102 -3.80 19.08 -2.73
C ILE A 102 -5.09 19.44 -2.00
N THR A 103 -6.20 18.82 -2.39
CA THR A 103 -7.53 19.04 -1.79
C THR A 103 -7.92 17.86 -0.93
N PHE A 104 -8.16 18.11 0.36
CA PHE A 104 -8.76 17.15 1.28
C PHE A 104 -10.27 17.35 1.22
N GLU A 105 -10.98 16.41 0.59
CA GLU A 105 -12.41 16.55 0.31
C GLU A 105 -13.25 16.24 1.55
N LYS A 106 -13.06 15.04 2.11
CA LYS A 106 -13.83 14.54 3.24
C LYS A 106 -13.10 13.46 4.01
N VAL A 107 -13.49 13.30 5.27
CA VAL A 107 -13.11 12.20 6.14
C VAL A 107 -14.35 11.44 6.53
N ILE A 108 -14.34 10.11 6.38
CA ILE A 108 -15.39 9.22 6.84
C ILE A 108 -14.85 8.32 7.92
N ILE A 109 -15.35 8.45 9.14
CA ILE A 109 -14.93 7.66 10.29
C ILE A 109 -15.95 6.52 10.47
N TYR A 110 -15.50 5.29 10.28
CA TYR A 110 -16.22 4.07 10.63
C TYR A 110 -15.70 3.52 11.97
N PRO A 111 -16.42 2.59 12.62
CA PRO A 111 -15.96 1.93 13.84
C PRO A 111 -14.56 1.33 13.75
N THR A 112 -14.19 0.74 12.60
CA THR A 112 -12.93 0.02 12.43
C THR A 112 -11.90 0.75 11.56
N ARG A 113 -12.32 1.74 10.77
CA ARG A 113 -11.42 2.46 9.84
C ARG A 113 -11.85 3.90 9.58
N ILE A 114 -10.89 4.73 9.21
CA ILE A 114 -11.12 6.09 8.73
C ILE A 114 -10.76 6.12 7.25
N ALA A 115 -11.60 6.75 6.42
CA ALA A 115 -11.32 6.95 5.00
C ALA A 115 -11.15 8.45 4.71
N LEU A 116 -9.96 8.86 4.28
CA LEU A 116 -9.63 10.22 3.87
C LEU A 116 -9.61 10.29 2.35
N TYR A 117 -10.43 11.18 1.78
CA TYR A 117 -10.51 11.41 0.35
C TYR A 117 -9.64 12.60 -0.02
N ILE A 118 -8.71 12.40 -0.95
CA ILE A 118 -7.77 13.41 -1.40
C ILE A 118 -7.84 13.51 -2.93
N HIS A 119 -7.90 14.75 -3.39
CA HIS A 119 -7.87 15.12 -4.80
C HIS A 119 -6.64 15.96 -5.11
N TYR A 120 -5.94 15.67 -6.19
CA TYR A 120 -4.80 16.43 -6.70
C TYR A 120 -5.21 17.25 -7.91
N ASP A 121 -4.80 18.51 -7.97
CA ASP A 121 -5.02 19.33 -9.16
C ASP A 121 -4.31 18.68 -10.38
N PRO A 122 -5.03 18.36 -11.46
CA PRO A 122 -4.45 17.78 -12.67
C PRO A 122 -3.34 18.64 -13.29
N LEU A 123 -3.34 19.95 -13.02
CA LEU A 123 -2.33 20.90 -13.50
C LEU A 123 -1.04 20.88 -12.67
N ASN A 124 -0.99 20.14 -11.56
CA ASN A 124 0.24 19.96 -10.77
C ASN A 124 1.39 19.47 -11.67
N SER A 125 2.56 20.07 -11.53
CA SER A 125 3.76 19.67 -12.29
C SER A 125 4.36 18.35 -11.80
N LYS A 126 4.04 17.95 -10.56
CA LYS A 126 4.49 16.70 -9.95
C LYS A 126 3.35 15.71 -9.77
N LYS A 127 3.65 14.42 -9.92
CA LYS A 127 2.82 13.31 -9.47
C LYS A 127 3.08 13.07 -7.97
N ILE A 128 2.01 13.05 -7.17
CA ILE A 128 2.09 12.70 -5.76
C ILE A 128 2.04 11.18 -5.60
N LEU A 129 3.09 10.63 -5.02
CA LEU A 129 3.30 9.18 -4.87
C LEU A 129 2.75 8.67 -3.54
N GLY A 130 2.79 9.50 -2.48
CA GLY A 130 2.23 9.15 -1.18
C GLY A 130 2.67 10.08 -0.06
N TYR A 131 2.29 9.74 1.17
CA TYR A 131 2.62 10.51 2.38
C TYR A 131 3.20 9.56 3.43
N PRO A 132 4.51 9.61 3.71
CA PRO A 132 5.15 8.69 4.64
C PRO A 132 4.64 8.78 6.07
N ASP A 133 4.20 9.98 6.48
CA ASP A 133 3.90 10.32 7.87
C ASP A 133 2.51 10.91 8.06
N ILE A 134 1.59 10.69 7.09
CA ILE A 134 0.22 11.16 7.23
C ILE A 134 -0.53 10.36 8.29
N GLY A 135 -1.30 11.08 9.09
CA GLY A 135 -2.18 10.51 10.11
C GLY A 135 -3.37 11.41 10.41
N ILE A 136 -4.31 10.85 11.18
CA ILE A 136 -5.38 11.61 11.81
C ILE A 136 -4.99 11.80 13.27
N VAL A 137 -4.94 13.05 13.74
CA VAL A 137 -4.57 13.40 15.12
C VAL A 137 -5.66 14.23 15.79
N ASP A 138 -5.75 14.17 17.11
CA ASP A 138 -6.69 15.00 17.89
C ASP A 138 -6.07 16.32 18.37
N GLU A 139 -6.81 17.09 19.19
CA GLU A 139 -6.34 18.37 19.74
C GLU A 139 -5.07 18.27 20.60
N LYS A 140 -4.74 17.07 21.12
CA LYS A 140 -3.54 16.82 21.93
C LYS A 140 -2.37 16.32 21.09
N GLY A 141 -2.60 16.07 19.81
CA GLY A 141 -1.61 15.44 18.92
C GLY A 141 -1.55 13.92 19.06
N ASP A 142 -2.48 13.29 19.80
CA ASP A 142 -2.53 11.84 19.88
C ASP A 142 -2.99 11.28 18.52
N ILE A 143 -2.34 10.20 18.07
CA ILE A 143 -2.73 9.53 16.84
C ILE A 143 -4.11 8.87 17.06
N PHE A 144 -5.11 9.41 16.35
CA PHE A 144 -6.47 8.90 16.30
C PHE A 144 -6.63 7.81 15.24
N GLY A 145 -5.81 7.87 14.19
CA GLY A 145 -5.68 6.81 13.20
C GLY A 145 -4.30 6.79 12.56
N GLN A 146 -3.64 5.62 12.61
CA GLN A 146 -2.39 5.34 11.92
C GLN A 146 -2.63 4.35 10.78
N ILE A 147 -1.74 4.40 9.79
CA ILE A 147 -1.60 3.32 8.82
C ILE A 147 -0.83 2.18 9.52
N SER A 148 -1.51 1.09 9.86
CA SER A 148 -0.88 -0.14 10.34
C SER A 148 -0.70 -1.12 9.18
N ASN A 149 0.53 -1.56 8.91
CA ASN A 149 0.90 -2.69 8.04
C ASN A 149 0.22 -2.76 6.66
N GLY A 150 0.89 -2.24 5.62
CA GLY A 150 0.54 -2.54 4.23
C GLY A 150 -0.67 -1.77 3.68
N VAL A 151 -1.01 -2.06 2.42
CA VAL A 151 -1.81 -1.22 1.50
C VAL A 151 -2.98 -0.53 2.19
N SER A 152 -2.88 0.78 2.35
CA SER A 152 -3.91 1.55 3.04
C SER A 152 -4.58 2.57 2.14
N GLY A 153 -4.57 2.39 0.82
CA GLY A 153 -5.25 3.34 -0.05
C GLY A 153 -5.74 2.78 -1.36
N THR A 154 -6.85 3.35 -1.83
CA THR A 154 -7.40 3.08 -3.15
C THR A 154 -7.11 4.28 -4.04
N ARG A 155 -6.33 4.07 -5.10
CA ARG A 155 -6.14 5.04 -6.16
C ARG A 155 -7.23 4.81 -7.22
N LYS A 156 -8.22 5.71 -7.29
CA LYS A 156 -9.28 5.63 -8.31
C LYS A 156 -8.74 6.01 -9.69
N ASP A 157 -7.88 7.03 -9.69
CA ASP A 157 -7.11 7.49 -10.83
C ASP A 157 -5.88 8.23 -10.31
N ASP A 158 -5.06 8.80 -11.20
CA ASP A 158 -3.82 9.47 -10.82
C ASP A 158 -4.01 10.68 -9.88
N ASN A 159 -5.21 11.28 -9.86
CA ASN A 159 -5.52 12.49 -9.11
C ASN A 159 -6.45 12.23 -7.91
N ASN A 160 -7.17 11.12 -7.88
CA ASN A 160 -8.14 10.81 -6.82
C ASN A 160 -7.69 9.59 -6.01
N ILE A 161 -7.37 9.83 -4.74
CA ILE A 161 -6.96 8.77 -3.81
C ILE A 161 -7.85 8.74 -2.57
N ILE A 162 -8.00 7.56 -2.01
CA ILE A 162 -8.57 7.34 -0.69
C ILE A 162 -7.48 6.73 0.17
N LEU A 163 -7.19 7.31 1.32
CA LEU A 163 -6.33 6.71 2.34
C LEU A 163 -7.18 6.16 3.49
N TYR A 164 -6.78 5.02 4.03
CA TYR A 164 -7.44 4.29 5.08
C TYR A 164 -6.55 4.25 6.32
N PHE A 165 -7.10 4.57 7.47
CA PHE A 165 -6.42 4.52 8.76
C PHE A 165 -7.19 3.60 9.69
N GLN A 166 -6.52 3.02 10.69
CA GLN A 166 -7.23 2.42 11.81
C GLN A 166 -8.06 3.49 12.52
N SER A 167 -9.24 3.12 13.01
CA SER A 167 -10.14 4.05 13.69
C SER A 167 -10.15 3.81 15.18
N ASN A 168 -9.95 4.88 15.96
CA ASN A 168 -10.31 4.89 17.38
C ASN A 168 -11.69 5.53 17.58
N TYR A 169 -12.70 5.01 16.88
CA TYR A 169 -14.06 5.58 16.82
C TYR A 169 -14.69 5.88 18.19
N PHE A 170 -14.35 5.08 19.22
CA PHE A 170 -14.90 5.25 20.57
C PHE A 170 -14.22 6.37 21.37
N LYS A 171 -13.00 6.78 20.99
CA LYS A 171 -12.44 8.05 21.47
C LYS A 171 -13.27 9.17 20.84
N LYS A 172 -13.81 10.06 21.65
CA LYS A 172 -14.61 11.21 21.18
C LYS A 172 -13.81 12.51 21.33
N PRO A 173 -12.78 12.73 20.49
CA PRO A 173 -11.99 13.96 20.54
C PRO A 173 -12.86 15.15 20.15
N LYS A 174 -12.50 16.32 20.69
CA LYS A 174 -13.19 17.57 20.38
C LYS A 174 -12.85 18.03 18.97
N GLU A 175 -11.58 17.88 18.61
CA GLU A 175 -11.07 18.30 17.30
C GLU A 175 -10.31 17.17 16.64
N LEU A 176 -10.32 17.16 15.31
CA LEU A 176 -9.54 16.21 14.51
C LEU A 176 -8.82 16.95 13.40
N TYR A 177 -7.61 16.51 13.10
CA TYR A 177 -6.74 17.08 12.09
C TYR A 177 -6.14 15.98 11.21
N VAL A 178 -6.07 16.23 9.91
CA VAL A 178 -5.13 15.50 9.04
C VAL A 178 -3.77 16.15 9.24
N ALA A 179 -2.78 15.39 9.69
CA ALA A 179 -1.43 15.87 9.95
C ALA A 179 -0.40 15.09 9.13
N PHE A 180 0.57 15.79 8.55
CA PHE A 180 1.71 15.22 7.83
C PHE A 180 2.80 16.29 7.66
N SER A 181 4.04 15.88 7.40
CA SER A 181 5.13 16.82 7.11
C SER A 181 5.84 16.54 5.79
N LYS A 182 5.75 15.33 5.26
CA LYS A 182 6.44 14.92 4.02
C LYS A 182 5.45 14.40 2.99
N VAL A 183 5.71 14.74 1.73
CA VAL A 183 4.95 14.21 0.60
C VAL A 183 5.94 13.61 -0.40
N LYS A 184 5.79 12.34 -0.74
CA LYS A 184 6.55 11.74 -1.85
C LYS A 184 6.02 12.29 -3.17
N ALA A 185 6.89 12.87 -3.98
CA ALA A 185 6.49 13.47 -5.25
C ALA A 185 7.60 13.39 -6.30
N ILE A 186 7.21 13.25 -7.56
CA ILE A 186 8.12 13.19 -8.71
C ILE A 186 7.60 14.06 -9.84
N GLY A 187 8.48 14.69 -10.62
CA GLY A 187 8.05 15.42 -11.83
C GLY A 187 7.30 14.49 -12.78
N LYS A 188 6.19 14.94 -13.38
CA LYS A 188 5.41 14.11 -14.32
C LYS A 188 6.24 13.68 -15.54
N ASP A 189 7.13 14.56 -16.00
CA ASP A 189 8.12 14.30 -17.05
C ASP A 189 9.13 13.20 -16.67
N LYS A 190 9.31 12.95 -15.37
CA LYS A 190 10.24 11.98 -14.77
C LYS A 190 9.56 10.74 -14.20
N ALA A 191 8.25 10.59 -14.34
CA ALA A 191 7.48 9.50 -13.72
C ALA A 191 7.58 8.15 -14.44
N GLU A 192 8.54 7.98 -15.35
CA GLU A 192 8.70 6.80 -16.20
C GLU A 192 10.19 6.46 -16.39
N VAL A 193 10.47 5.17 -16.53
CA VAL A 193 11.78 4.62 -16.88
C VAL A 193 11.66 3.87 -18.20
N ILE A 194 12.51 4.19 -19.17
CA ILE A 194 12.54 3.55 -20.49
C ILE A 194 13.82 2.72 -20.57
N ILE A 195 13.68 1.44 -20.90
CA ILE A 195 14.78 0.47 -20.93
C ILE A 195 14.88 -0.15 -22.31
N ASP A 196 16.07 -0.05 -22.89
CA ASP A 196 16.45 -0.80 -24.06
C ASP A 196 16.95 -2.19 -23.62
N LEU A 197 16.09 -3.20 -23.78
CA LEU A 197 16.42 -4.58 -23.44
C LEU A 197 17.50 -5.16 -24.38
N LYS A 198 17.56 -4.71 -25.63
CA LYS A 198 18.53 -5.19 -26.63
C LYS A 198 19.93 -4.70 -26.33
N ASN A 199 20.07 -3.41 -26.02
CA ASN A 199 21.35 -2.78 -25.68
C ASN A 199 21.66 -2.81 -24.18
N LYS A 200 20.76 -3.39 -23.37
CA LYS A 200 20.86 -3.51 -21.90
C LYS A 200 21.14 -2.18 -21.19
N MET A 201 20.40 -1.14 -21.56
CA MET A 201 20.63 0.20 -21.00
C MET A 201 19.34 0.95 -20.69
N ILE A 202 19.42 1.89 -19.75
CA ILE A 202 18.36 2.85 -19.51
C ILE A 202 18.47 3.98 -20.54
N LEU A 203 17.36 4.26 -21.25
CA LEU A 203 17.22 5.41 -22.14
C LEU A 203 16.65 6.65 -21.41
N LYS A 204 15.80 6.42 -20.40
CA LYS A 204 15.18 7.49 -19.59
C LYS A 204 15.05 7.04 -18.15
N LYS A 205 15.46 7.88 -17.20
CA LYS A 205 15.29 7.69 -15.75
C LYS A 205 15.01 9.03 -15.05
N PRO A 206 14.48 9.03 -13.80
CA PRO A 206 14.21 10.26 -13.06
C PRO A 206 15.46 11.09 -12.75
N ASP A 207 16.47 10.42 -12.23
CA ASP A 207 17.74 10.97 -11.75
C ASP A 207 18.76 9.84 -11.51
N GLU A 208 19.92 10.19 -10.95
CA GLU A 208 21.04 9.27 -10.74
C GLU A 208 20.86 8.27 -9.60
N LYS A 209 19.83 8.44 -8.74
CA LYS A 209 19.56 7.50 -7.65
C LYS A 209 19.16 6.13 -8.15
N LEU A 210 18.56 6.07 -9.36
CA LEU A 210 18.14 4.82 -9.97
C LEU A 210 19.15 4.39 -11.05
N LYS A 211 19.67 3.18 -10.90
CA LYS A 211 20.64 2.58 -11.82
C LYS A 211 20.15 1.19 -12.22
N LEU A 212 20.29 0.84 -13.49
CA LEU A 212 20.13 -0.53 -13.98
C LEU A 212 21.51 -1.18 -13.93
N ASN A 213 21.63 -2.23 -13.11
CA ASN A 213 22.89 -2.93 -12.90
C ASN A 213 23.07 -4.07 -13.90
N ASP A 214 22.00 -4.83 -14.17
CA ASP A 214 22.07 -5.98 -15.06
C ASP A 214 20.72 -6.35 -15.69
N ILE A 215 20.79 -7.04 -16.84
CA ILE A 215 19.68 -7.74 -17.49
C ILE A 215 20.12 -9.17 -17.79
N VAL A 216 19.50 -10.13 -17.11
CA VAL A 216 19.77 -11.56 -17.25
C VAL A 216 18.60 -12.25 -17.96
N TYR A 217 18.88 -12.93 -19.06
CA TYR A 217 17.89 -13.69 -19.83
C TYR A 217 17.91 -15.16 -19.38
N ASN A 218 16.86 -15.59 -18.70
CA ASN A 218 16.66 -16.97 -18.28
C ASN A 218 15.70 -17.68 -19.23
N LYS A 219 15.56 -19.01 -19.10
CA LYS A 219 14.63 -19.78 -19.95
C LYS A 219 13.18 -19.30 -19.84
N ASN A 220 12.74 -18.91 -18.63
CA ASN A 220 11.34 -18.61 -18.33
C ASN A 220 11.07 -17.11 -18.08
N ASP A 221 12.10 -16.34 -17.74
CA ASP A 221 11.98 -14.94 -17.35
C ASP A 221 13.18 -14.11 -17.83
N ILE A 222 13.02 -12.80 -17.82
CA ILE A 222 14.11 -11.83 -17.92
C ILE A 222 14.16 -11.11 -16.58
N GLN A 223 15.33 -11.16 -15.93
CA GLN A 223 15.56 -10.48 -14.66
C GLN A 223 16.23 -9.13 -14.93
N LEU A 224 15.63 -8.07 -14.38
CA LEU A 224 16.17 -6.72 -14.35
C LEU A 224 16.61 -6.41 -12.92
N THR A 225 17.89 -6.08 -12.74
CA THR A 225 18.41 -5.70 -11.41
C THR A 225 18.68 -4.21 -11.38
N PHE A 226 18.04 -3.51 -10.45
CA PHE A 226 18.24 -2.08 -10.22
C PHE A 226 18.90 -1.82 -8.85
N THR A 227 19.61 -0.71 -8.78
CA THR A 227 20.00 -0.06 -7.53
C THR A 227 19.19 1.23 -7.38
N LEU A 228 18.64 1.44 -6.19
CA LEU A 228 17.95 2.67 -5.80
C LEU A 228 18.60 3.29 -4.56
N GLU A 229 19.07 4.53 -4.69
CA GLU A 229 19.63 5.31 -3.58
C GLU A 229 18.50 5.96 -2.76
N LYS A 230 18.46 5.65 -1.46
CA LYS A 230 17.54 6.20 -0.46
C LYS A 230 18.02 7.57 0.02
N ILE A 231 17.07 8.42 0.40
CA ILE A 231 17.37 9.70 1.05
C ILE A 231 17.70 9.51 2.54
N ASP A 232 17.08 8.52 3.20
CA ASP A 232 17.21 8.29 4.63
C ASP A 232 17.60 6.84 4.96
N ASN A 233 18.09 6.64 6.18
CA ASN A 233 18.45 5.33 6.72
C ASN A 233 17.22 4.62 7.34
N THR A 234 16.00 4.95 6.91
CA THR A 234 14.81 4.26 7.44
C THR A 234 14.78 2.83 6.94
N ASN A 235 14.15 1.93 7.70
CA ASN A 235 13.96 0.54 7.29
C ASN A 235 12.88 0.37 6.19
N ASN A 236 12.30 1.48 5.69
CA ASN A 236 11.24 1.44 4.70
C ASN A 236 11.83 1.13 3.32
N LEU A 237 11.39 0.03 2.71
CA LEU A 237 11.76 -0.35 1.36
C LEU A 237 10.93 0.43 0.33
N TYR A 238 11.52 0.77 -0.81
CA TYR A 238 10.84 1.38 -1.95
C TYR A 238 10.57 0.32 -3.01
N SER A 239 9.30 0.22 -3.44
CA SER A 239 8.89 -0.54 -4.64
C SER A 239 8.64 0.47 -5.75
N PRO A 240 9.66 0.78 -6.58
CA PRO A 240 9.61 1.98 -7.39
C PRO A 240 8.61 1.92 -8.54
N PHE A 241 8.22 0.73 -9.00
CA PHE A 241 7.47 0.55 -10.23
C PHE A 241 6.10 -0.07 -10.02
N TYR A 242 5.15 0.28 -10.89
CA TYR A 242 3.95 -0.54 -11.07
C TYR A 242 4.37 -1.93 -11.59
N SER A 243 3.64 -2.96 -11.18
CA SER A 243 3.84 -4.32 -11.70
C SER A 243 3.40 -4.46 -13.17
N GLU A 244 2.66 -3.50 -13.70
CA GLU A 244 2.33 -3.40 -15.13
C GLU A 244 3.38 -2.55 -15.86
N PHE A 245 3.78 -2.99 -17.06
CA PHE A 245 4.64 -2.24 -17.97
C PHE A 245 4.17 -2.36 -19.42
N GLU A 246 4.69 -1.47 -20.27
CA GLU A 246 4.34 -1.39 -21.70
C GLU A 246 5.59 -1.56 -22.56
N ASP A 247 5.45 -2.15 -23.74
CA ASP A 247 6.47 -2.09 -24.80
C ASP A 247 6.21 -0.91 -25.75
N SER A 248 7.03 -0.74 -26.79
CA SER A 248 6.94 0.40 -27.71
C SER A 248 5.72 0.36 -28.65
N SER A 249 5.04 -0.79 -28.77
CA SER A 249 3.73 -0.89 -29.43
C SER A 249 2.55 -0.66 -28.48
N MET A 250 2.82 -0.25 -27.24
CA MET A 250 1.84 -0.01 -26.17
C MET A 250 1.15 -1.27 -25.65
N LYS A 251 1.71 -2.45 -25.95
CA LYS A 251 1.18 -3.71 -25.40
C LYS A 251 1.60 -3.81 -23.94
N LYS A 252 0.62 -4.18 -23.09
CA LYS A 252 0.78 -4.27 -21.64
C LYS A 252 1.19 -5.67 -21.20
N TYR A 253 2.06 -5.72 -20.20
CA TYR A 253 2.56 -6.93 -19.57
C TYR A 253 2.63 -6.73 -18.06
N HIS A 254 2.76 -7.83 -17.32
CA HIS A 254 2.93 -7.80 -15.87
C HIS A 254 4.25 -8.46 -15.47
N PHE A 255 4.83 -7.98 -14.37
CA PHE A 255 5.92 -8.65 -13.69
C PHE A 255 5.48 -10.05 -13.24
N LEU A 256 6.40 -11.01 -13.32
CA LEU A 256 6.26 -12.32 -12.71
C LEU A 256 6.54 -12.28 -11.20
N GLY A 257 7.35 -11.30 -10.77
CA GLY A 257 7.67 -11.08 -9.36
C GLY A 257 8.59 -9.87 -9.18
N GLU A 258 8.58 -9.34 -7.96
CA GLU A 258 9.50 -8.30 -7.49
C GLU A 258 10.11 -8.75 -6.17
N GLU A 259 11.42 -8.55 -6.02
CA GLU A 259 12.16 -8.77 -4.78
C GLU A 259 12.95 -7.50 -4.45
N ILE A 260 12.85 -7.04 -3.21
CA ILE A 260 13.56 -5.84 -2.75
C ILE A 260 14.45 -6.23 -1.58
N HIS A 261 15.74 -6.01 -1.75
CA HIS A 261 16.75 -6.28 -0.73
C HIS A 261 17.27 -4.96 -0.15
N GLY A 262 16.95 -4.71 1.12
CA GLY A 262 17.53 -3.60 1.87
C GLY A 262 18.95 -3.95 2.34
N GLY A 263 19.93 -3.10 2.01
CA GLY A 263 21.28 -3.23 2.57
C GLY A 263 21.27 -3.00 4.09
N ARG A 264 21.92 -3.87 4.87
CA ARG A 264 21.96 -3.81 6.35
C ARG A 264 22.52 -2.49 6.90
N GLU A 265 23.30 -1.77 6.11
CA GLU A 265 23.91 -0.46 6.47
C GLU A 265 23.86 0.55 5.30
N GLY A 266 23.18 0.21 4.19
CA GLY A 266 23.26 0.95 2.95
C GLY A 266 22.08 1.90 2.73
N LYS A 267 22.38 3.13 2.30
CA LYS A 267 21.42 4.01 1.60
C LYS A 267 21.03 3.47 0.21
N VAL A 268 21.21 2.17 -0.04
CA VAL A 268 21.06 1.55 -1.35
C VAL A 268 20.22 0.31 -1.19
N GLU A 269 19.17 0.24 -2.00
CA GLU A 269 18.30 -0.93 -2.15
C GLU A 269 18.56 -1.58 -3.49
N GLU A 270 18.59 -2.91 -3.50
CA GLU A 270 18.56 -3.68 -4.74
C GLU A 270 17.12 -4.08 -5.02
N VAL A 271 16.64 -3.74 -6.21
CA VAL A 271 15.30 -4.06 -6.69
C VAL A 271 15.44 -5.01 -7.86
N LEU A 272 14.99 -6.26 -7.68
CA LEU A 272 14.97 -7.26 -8.73
C LEU A 272 13.55 -7.42 -9.26
N ILE A 273 13.40 -7.29 -10.57
CA ILE A 273 12.13 -7.45 -11.26
C ILE A 273 12.27 -8.60 -12.24
N ARG A 274 11.32 -9.52 -12.23
CA ARG A 274 11.23 -10.60 -13.23
C ARG A 274 10.09 -10.29 -14.18
N ILE A 275 10.37 -10.25 -15.48
CA ILE A 275 9.36 -10.10 -16.54
C ILE A 275 9.31 -11.37 -17.40
N PRO A 276 8.21 -11.66 -18.11
CA PRO A 276 8.12 -12.81 -19.00
C PRO A 276 9.24 -12.83 -20.05
N ASN A 277 9.81 -14.00 -20.36
CA ASN A 277 10.72 -14.11 -21.50
C ASN A 277 9.92 -14.32 -22.81
N VAL A 278 9.42 -13.21 -23.36
CA VAL A 278 8.71 -13.17 -24.65
C VAL A 278 9.34 -12.12 -25.56
N SER A 279 8.93 -12.09 -26.83
CA SER A 279 9.35 -11.01 -27.73
C SER A 279 8.61 -9.72 -27.39
N TYR A 280 9.37 -8.63 -27.25
CA TYR A 280 8.87 -7.29 -26.97
C TYR A 280 9.23 -6.34 -28.11
N ASP A 281 8.32 -5.40 -28.38
CA ASP A 281 8.66 -4.23 -29.19
C ASP A 281 9.52 -3.28 -28.35
N ASN A 282 10.84 -3.32 -28.51
CA ASN A 282 11.78 -2.54 -27.71
C ASN A 282 11.68 -1.03 -28.05
N PRO A 283 11.91 -0.10 -27.10
CA PRO A 283 12.17 -0.28 -25.67
C PRO A 283 10.91 -0.56 -24.84
N ILE A 284 11.10 -1.05 -23.60
CA ILE A 284 10.02 -1.17 -22.62
C ILE A 284 9.96 0.07 -21.71
N LYS A 285 8.78 0.32 -21.15
CA LYS A 285 8.47 1.47 -20.30
C LYS A 285 7.86 1.02 -18.98
N LEU A 286 8.54 1.35 -17.89
CA LEU A 286 8.09 1.15 -16.51
C LEU A 286 7.56 2.47 -15.95
N LYS A 287 6.38 2.47 -15.31
CA LYS A 287 5.82 3.65 -14.64
C LYS A 287 6.21 3.64 -13.16
N ILE A 288 6.53 4.82 -12.62
CA ILE A 288 6.93 4.97 -11.22
C ILE A 288 5.70 5.11 -10.32
N ILE A 289 5.66 4.31 -9.24
CA ILE A 289 4.63 4.36 -8.19
C ILE A 289 5.20 4.83 -6.85
N ASP A 290 6.46 4.54 -6.56
CA ASP A 290 7.15 4.99 -5.35
C ASP A 290 8.56 5.50 -5.70
N TYR A 291 9.03 6.53 -5.00
CA TYR A 291 10.37 7.06 -5.24
C TYR A 291 10.85 7.89 -4.04
N PRO A 292 12.15 7.83 -3.68
CA PRO A 292 12.71 8.61 -2.59
C PRO A 292 12.94 10.06 -3.04
N ASN A 293 11.86 10.79 -3.33
CA ASN A 293 11.84 12.23 -3.60
C ASN A 293 10.71 12.86 -2.79
N PHE A 294 11.02 13.93 -2.05
CA PHE A 294 10.09 14.57 -1.13
C PHE A 294 9.90 16.05 -1.44
N ILE A 295 8.69 16.55 -1.18
CA ILE A 295 8.35 17.98 -1.08
C ILE A 295 7.77 18.26 0.30
N GLY A 296 7.70 19.54 0.68
CA GLY A 296 7.24 19.98 2.00
C GLY A 296 8.38 20.06 3.04
N GLY A 297 8.21 19.47 4.21
CA GLY A 297 9.19 19.48 5.30
C GLY A 297 8.83 20.36 6.51
N LYS A 298 7.67 21.02 6.46
CA LYS A 298 7.03 21.64 7.64
C LYS A 298 5.76 20.89 7.97
N GLU A 299 5.43 20.80 9.25
CA GLU A 299 4.17 20.19 9.67
C GLU A 299 2.98 20.94 9.07
N VAL A 300 2.07 20.19 8.45
CA VAL A 300 0.79 20.66 7.94
C VAL A 300 -0.31 20.03 8.78
N LYS A 301 -1.27 20.84 9.23
CA LYS A 301 -2.49 20.39 9.90
C LYS A 301 -3.72 20.93 9.19
N VAL A 302 -4.58 20.03 8.71
CA VAL A 302 -5.86 20.38 8.09
C VAL A 302 -6.98 19.97 9.03
N ARG A 303 -7.72 20.95 9.56
CA ARG A 303 -8.84 20.71 10.48
C ARG A 303 -9.96 19.92 9.77
N VAL A 304 -10.40 18.85 10.42
CA VAL A 304 -11.52 17.98 10.00
C VAL A 304 -12.79 18.35 10.76
N LYS A 305 -12.68 18.54 12.07
CA LYS A 305 -13.71 19.09 12.97
C LYS A 305 -13.03 19.84 14.10
#